data_AF-A0A0G4H388-F1
#
_entry.id   AF-A0A0G4H388-F1
#
_cell.length_a   1.000
_cell.length_b   1.000
_cell.length_c   1.000
_cell.angle_alpha   90.00
_cell.angle_beta   90.00
_cell.angle_gamma   90.00
#
_symmetry.space_group_name_H-M   'P 1'
#
loop_
_entity.id
_entity.type
_entity.pdbx_description
1 polymer ?
#
loop_
_entity_poly.entity_id
_entity_poly.type
_entity_poly.pdbx_seq_one_letter_code
_entity_poly.pdbx_strand_id
1 'polypeptide(L)'
;MSVEQCEQLHKDYTACLSKSGRDPSKCRELETKVRTCSRTLGLNFCIDEGLNLLFCAARPGPDVCAKEFILMRECNRPGGPEILLQGDSMVVSKDKQPYYVSSDLGSISPPPRLNVKGMQDKCDEIRQSIGLPKEAEAFRPKLR
;
A
#
# COMPACT_ATOMS: atom_id res chain seq x y z
N MET A 1 15.64 -26.07 -14.37
CA MET A 1 15.28 -24.65 -14.61
C MET A 1 16.18 -23.82 -13.73
N SER A 2 16.94 -22.89 -14.29
CA SER A 2 17.81 -21.98 -13.53
C SER A 2 17.07 -20.69 -13.13
N VAL A 3 17.63 -19.95 -12.17
CA VAL A 3 17.13 -18.62 -11.75
C VAL A 3 17.08 -17.65 -12.93
N GLU A 4 18.14 -17.63 -13.75
CA GLU A 4 18.23 -16.76 -14.94
C GLU A 4 17.13 -17.04 -15.97
N GLN A 5 16.81 -18.32 -16.21
CA GLN A 5 15.70 -18.70 -17.09
C GLN A 5 14.36 -18.23 -16.54
N CYS A 6 14.20 -18.25 -15.21
CA CYS A 6 13.02 -17.77 -14.50
C CYS A 6 12.82 -16.27 -14.67
N GLU A 7 13.90 -15.50 -14.49
CA GLU A 7 13.89 -14.05 -14.66
C GLU A 7 13.60 -13.65 -16.11
N GLN A 8 14.14 -14.40 -17.07
CA GLN A 8 13.83 -14.15 -18.48
C GLN A 8 12.36 -14.42 -18.79
N LEU A 9 11.79 -15.53 -18.30
CA LEU A 9 10.36 -15.80 -18.42
C LEU A 9 9.50 -14.70 -17.78
N HIS A 10 9.91 -14.16 -16.64
CA HIS A 10 9.23 -13.05 -15.98
C HIS A 10 9.30 -11.75 -16.79
N LYS A 11 10.45 -11.45 -17.42
CA LYS A 11 10.59 -10.32 -18.35
C LYS A 11 9.69 -10.48 -19.56
N ASP A 12 9.62 -11.67 -20.14
CA ASP A 12 8.77 -11.96 -21.30
C ASP A 12 7.29 -11.83 -20.93
N TYR A 13 6.89 -12.30 -19.74
CA TYR A 13 5.54 -12.10 -19.20
C TYR A 13 5.20 -10.62 -19.03
N THR A 14 6.10 -9.84 -18.45
CA THR A 14 5.92 -8.38 -18.28
C THR A 14 5.82 -7.66 -19.63
N ALA A 15 6.63 -8.06 -20.61
CA ALA A 15 6.58 -7.53 -21.97
C ALA A 15 5.29 -7.94 -22.72
N CYS A 16 4.75 -9.12 -22.44
CA CYS A 16 3.44 -9.52 -22.93
C CYS A 16 2.34 -8.64 -22.32
N LEU A 17 2.35 -8.45 -20.99
CA LEU A 17 1.36 -7.63 -20.29
C LEU A 17 1.33 -6.19 -20.81
N SER A 18 2.49 -5.58 -21.06
CA SER A 18 2.57 -4.21 -21.60
C SER A 18 1.96 -4.08 -23.00
N LYS A 19 2.07 -5.12 -23.84
CA LYS A 19 1.48 -5.17 -25.18
C LYS A 19 0.01 -5.61 -25.20
N SER A 20 -0.45 -6.28 -24.14
CA SER A 20 -1.79 -6.90 -24.08
C SER A 20 -2.94 -5.89 -24.01
N GLY A 21 -2.66 -4.63 -23.68
CA GLY A 21 -3.66 -3.60 -23.43
C GLY A 21 -4.37 -3.77 -22.09
N ARG A 22 -3.65 -4.24 -21.06
CA ARG A 22 -4.19 -4.57 -19.71
C ARG A 22 -5.14 -5.76 -19.67
N ASP A 23 -4.98 -6.72 -20.59
CA ASP A 23 -5.71 -7.99 -20.58
C ASP A 23 -4.76 -9.16 -20.26
N PRO A 24 -4.73 -9.62 -18.99
CA PRO A 24 -3.88 -10.73 -18.56
C PRO A 24 -4.15 -12.04 -19.29
N SER A 25 -5.36 -12.24 -19.81
CA SER A 25 -5.80 -13.49 -20.45
C SER A 25 -4.93 -13.84 -21.65
N LYS A 26 -4.40 -12.83 -22.34
CA LYS A 26 -3.49 -12.98 -23.49
C LYS A 26 -2.10 -13.50 -23.10
N CYS A 27 -1.73 -13.41 -21.83
CA CYS A 27 -0.41 -13.79 -21.32
C CYS A 27 -0.45 -15.02 -20.40
N ARG A 28 -1.57 -15.75 -20.37
CA ARG A 28 -1.86 -16.86 -19.45
C ARG A 28 -0.86 -18.02 -19.53
N GLU A 29 -0.36 -18.32 -20.73
CA GLU A 29 0.67 -19.36 -20.92
C GLU A 29 1.98 -18.98 -20.23
N LEU A 30 2.41 -17.72 -20.38
CA LEU A 30 3.60 -17.20 -19.72
C LEU A 30 3.41 -17.12 -18.21
N GLU A 31 2.24 -16.67 -17.75
CA GLU A 31 1.88 -16.65 -16.33
C GLU A 31 2.03 -18.04 -15.69
N THR A 32 1.52 -19.08 -16.34
CA THR A 32 1.61 -20.47 -15.85
C THR A 32 3.06 -20.92 -15.71
N LYS A 33 3.92 -20.57 -16.68
CA LYS A 33 5.35 -20.88 -16.66
C LYS A 33 6.07 -20.14 -15.53
N VAL A 34 5.81 -18.84 -15.35
CA VAL A 34 6.40 -18.05 -14.28
C VAL A 34 5.95 -18.54 -12.90
N ARG A 35 4.66 -18.87 -12.72
CA ARG A 35 4.15 -19.48 -11.47
C ARG A 35 4.80 -20.82 -11.15
N THR A 36 4.96 -21.67 -12.16
CA THR A 36 5.65 -22.96 -11.99
C THR A 36 7.10 -22.73 -11.57
N CYS A 37 7.76 -21.77 -12.20
CA CYS A 37 9.13 -21.42 -11.87
C CYS A 37 9.28 -20.85 -10.45
N SER A 38 8.41 -19.90 -10.09
CA SER A 38 8.28 -19.32 -8.76
C SER A 38 8.17 -20.40 -7.68
N ARG A 39 7.26 -21.36 -7.85
CA ARG A 39 7.08 -22.48 -6.91
C ARG A 39 8.28 -23.41 -6.83
N THR A 40 8.95 -23.66 -7.96
CA THR A 40 10.07 -24.60 -8.04
C THR A 40 11.34 -24.04 -7.37
N LEU A 41 11.56 -22.73 -7.50
CA LEU A 41 12.76 -22.05 -6.99
C LEU A 41 12.51 -21.29 -5.68
N GLY A 42 11.27 -21.25 -5.19
CA GLY A 42 10.89 -20.45 -4.01
C GLY A 42 11.02 -18.94 -4.22
N LEU A 43 10.96 -18.48 -5.47
CA LEU A 43 11.05 -17.06 -5.82
C LEU A 43 9.67 -16.44 -5.88
N ASN A 44 9.49 -15.24 -5.34
CA ASN A 44 8.24 -14.49 -5.49
C ASN A 44 8.41 -13.40 -6.57
N PHE A 45 7.56 -13.43 -7.60
CA PHE A 45 7.53 -12.43 -8.69
C PHE A 45 6.33 -11.49 -8.60
N CYS A 46 5.59 -11.49 -7.49
CA CYS A 46 4.48 -10.56 -7.24
C CYS A 46 3.39 -10.60 -8.32
N ILE A 47 3.13 -11.79 -8.86
CA ILE A 47 2.17 -11.97 -9.96
C ILE A 47 0.77 -11.64 -9.48
N ASP A 48 0.38 -12.14 -8.30
CA ASP A 48 -0.95 -11.94 -7.75
C ASP A 48 -1.20 -10.48 -7.37
N GLU A 49 -0.23 -9.84 -6.71
CA GLU A 49 -0.27 -8.42 -6.37
C GLU A 49 -0.35 -7.54 -7.64
N GLY A 50 0.42 -7.89 -8.68
CA GLY A 50 0.41 -7.18 -9.95
C GLY A 50 -0.92 -7.31 -10.70
N LEU A 51 -1.50 -8.51 -10.72
CA LEU A 51 -2.82 -8.75 -11.31
C LEU A 51 -3.92 -8.03 -10.55
N ASN A 52 -3.91 -8.11 -9.21
CA ASN A 52 -4.88 -7.41 -8.37
C ASN A 52 -4.81 -5.89 -8.58
N LEU A 53 -3.59 -5.33 -8.66
CA LEU A 53 -3.39 -3.92 -8.98
C LEU A 53 -3.93 -3.56 -10.37
N LEU A 54 -3.69 -4.41 -11.38
CA LEU A 54 -4.20 -4.20 -12.72
C LEU A 54 -5.73 -4.22 -12.77
N PHE A 55 -6.36 -5.18 -12.10
CA PHE A 55 -7.82 -5.28 -12.02
C PHE A 55 -8.43 -4.11 -11.26
N CYS A 56 -7.83 -3.71 -10.14
CA CYS A 56 -8.29 -2.54 -9.39
C CYS A 56 -8.11 -1.26 -10.23
N ALA A 57 -6.98 -1.09 -10.91
CA ALA A 57 -6.74 0.08 -11.77
C ALA A 57 -7.74 0.17 -12.94
N ALA A 58 -8.32 -0.95 -13.38
CA ALA A 58 -9.38 -0.97 -14.38
C ALA A 58 -10.75 -0.54 -13.79
N ARG A 59 -11.00 -0.82 -12.52
CA ARG A 59 -12.25 -0.50 -11.79
C ARG A 59 -11.93 -0.08 -10.35
N PRO A 60 -11.49 1.18 -10.12
CA PRO A 60 -11.00 1.58 -8.82
C PRO A 60 -12.11 1.64 -7.78
N GLY A 61 -11.78 1.19 -6.57
CA GLY A 61 -12.62 1.30 -5.38
C GLY A 61 -12.56 2.69 -4.72
N PRO A 62 -13.22 2.86 -3.55
CA PRO A 62 -13.23 4.13 -2.81
C PRO A 62 -11.84 4.54 -2.28
N ASP A 63 -10.94 3.58 -2.12
CA ASP A 63 -9.53 3.76 -1.72
C ASP A 63 -8.59 3.94 -2.92
N VAL A 64 -9.13 3.98 -4.15
CA VAL A 64 -8.38 4.18 -5.39
C VAL A 64 -7.18 3.21 -5.51
N CYS A 65 -7.38 1.96 -5.07
CA CYS A 65 -6.39 0.88 -5.12
C CYS A 65 -5.17 1.06 -4.20
N ALA A 66 -5.26 1.92 -3.18
CA ALA A 66 -4.16 2.14 -2.24
C ALA A 66 -3.65 0.83 -1.61
N LYS A 67 -4.57 -0.10 -1.30
CA LYS A 67 -4.25 -1.45 -0.79
C LYS A 67 -3.38 -2.22 -1.77
N GLU A 68 -3.81 -2.35 -3.01
CA GLU A 68 -3.09 -3.09 -4.05
C GLU A 68 -1.74 -2.46 -4.38
N PHE A 69 -1.64 -1.13 -4.36
CA PHE A 69 -0.37 -0.42 -4.56
C PHE A 69 0.65 -0.76 -3.47
N ILE A 70 0.24 -0.75 -2.20
CA ILE A 70 1.13 -1.08 -1.09
C ILE A 70 1.54 -2.55 -1.15
N LEU A 71 0.59 -3.47 -1.39
CA LEU A 71 0.90 -4.90 -1.52
C LEU A 71 1.92 -5.15 -2.63
N MET A 72 1.73 -4.55 -3.81
CA MET A 72 2.67 -4.70 -4.91
C MET A 72 4.05 -4.09 -4.59
N ARG A 73 4.08 -2.91 -3.96
CA ARG A 73 5.32 -2.23 -3.58
C ARG A 73 6.12 -3.02 -2.55
N GLU A 74 5.45 -3.59 -1.55
CA GLU A 74 6.08 -4.40 -0.50
C GLU A 74 6.52 -5.77 -1.01
N CYS A 75 5.74 -6.39 -1.90
CA CYS A 75 6.14 -7.65 -2.52
C CYS A 75 7.41 -7.50 -3.37
N ASN A 76 7.52 -6.40 -4.15
CA ASN A 76 8.67 -6.16 -5.02
C ASN A 76 9.93 -5.70 -4.27
N ARG A 77 9.90 -5.65 -2.93
CA ARG A 77 11.01 -5.16 -2.14
C ARG A 77 12.12 -6.20 -2.00
N PRO A 78 13.38 -5.85 -2.31
CA PRO A 78 14.52 -6.71 -2.00
C PRO A 78 14.62 -6.95 -0.49
N GLY A 79 14.55 -8.21 -0.06
CA GLY A 79 14.53 -8.58 1.36
C GLY A 79 13.13 -8.81 1.95
N GLY A 80 12.08 -8.73 1.13
CA GLY A 80 10.70 -9.04 1.52
C GLY A 80 9.90 -7.83 2.01
N PRO A 81 8.59 -8.04 2.27
CA PRO A 81 7.69 -6.98 2.68
C PRO A 81 8.03 -6.50 4.09
N GLU A 82 8.21 -5.19 4.25
CA GLU A 82 8.42 -4.62 5.59
C GLU A 82 7.13 -4.10 6.19
N ILE A 83 6.20 -3.66 5.35
CA ILE A 83 4.85 -3.23 5.73
C ILE A 83 3.88 -4.35 5.36
N LEU A 84 3.03 -4.74 6.30
CA LEU A 84 2.01 -5.77 6.14
C LEU A 84 0.63 -5.16 6.37
N LEU A 85 -0.37 -5.63 5.62
CA LEU A 85 -1.75 -5.28 5.88
C LEU A 85 -2.36 -6.25 6.90
N GLN A 86 -2.88 -5.72 7.99
CA GLN A 86 -3.62 -6.45 9.01
C GLN A 86 -5.04 -5.89 9.09
N GLY A 87 -5.95 -6.47 8.30
CA GLY A 87 -7.30 -5.93 8.13
C GLY A 87 -7.25 -4.58 7.40
N ASP A 88 -7.72 -3.53 8.06
CA ASP A 88 -7.66 -2.15 7.54
C ASP A 88 -6.47 -1.34 8.07
N SER A 89 -5.59 -1.94 8.87
CA SER A 89 -4.40 -1.28 9.40
C SER A 89 -3.12 -1.76 8.71
N MET A 90 -2.13 -0.89 8.63
CA MET A 90 -0.78 -1.18 8.19
C MET A 90 0.12 -1.40 9.40
N VAL A 91 0.85 -2.52 9.41
CA VAL A 91 1.76 -2.87 10.51
C VAL A 91 3.14 -3.20 9.98
N VAL A 92 4.17 -2.90 10.76
CA VAL A 92 5.55 -3.23 10.43
C VAL A 92 5.83 -4.70 10.75
N SER A 93 6.41 -5.41 9.80
CA SER A 93 6.91 -6.78 9.97
C SER A 93 7.83 -6.88 11.19
N LYS A 94 7.71 -7.97 11.95
CA LYS A 94 8.38 -8.12 13.26
C LYS A 94 9.89 -7.87 13.20
N ASP A 95 10.53 -8.41 12.17
CA ASP A 95 11.98 -8.34 12.00
C ASP A 95 12.49 -6.93 11.64
N LYS A 96 11.57 -6.02 11.29
CA LYS A 96 11.88 -4.66 10.85
C LYS A 96 11.42 -3.58 11.82
N GLN A 97 10.67 -3.94 12.86
CA GLN A 97 10.22 -3.00 13.89
C GLN A 97 11.33 -2.11 14.49
N PRO A 98 12.58 -2.59 14.71
CA PRO A 98 13.65 -1.75 15.24
C PRO A 98 14.02 -0.55 14.34
N TYR A 99 13.67 -0.59 13.06
CA TYR A 99 13.96 0.48 12.10
C TYR A 99 12.82 1.51 11.99
N TYR A 100 11.73 1.33 12.73
CA TYR A 100 10.53 2.18 12.66
C TYR A 100 10.23 2.80 14.03
N VAL A 101 9.72 4.03 14.02
CA VAL A 101 9.33 4.77 15.24
C VAL A 101 8.09 4.14 15.89
N SER A 102 7.21 3.54 15.09
CA SER A 102 6.00 2.83 15.52
C SER A 102 5.82 1.57 14.69
N SER A 103 5.32 0.50 15.31
CA SER A 103 4.93 -0.72 14.62
C SER A 103 3.55 -0.63 13.96
N ASP A 104 2.71 0.31 14.41
CA ASP A 104 1.43 0.64 13.79
C ASP A 104 1.60 1.88 12.91
N LEU A 105 1.27 1.74 11.62
CA LEU A 105 1.36 2.78 10.61
C LEU A 105 -0.01 3.41 10.30
N GLY A 106 -1.06 2.99 11.01
CA GLY A 106 -2.40 3.53 10.89
C GLY A 106 -3.24 2.84 9.81
N SER A 107 -4.41 3.44 9.57
CA SER A 107 -5.41 2.89 8.65
C SER A 107 -5.04 3.14 7.19
N ILE A 108 -5.30 2.15 6.34
CA ILE A 108 -5.24 2.31 4.87
C ILE A 108 -6.53 2.91 4.31
N SER A 109 -7.63 2.80 5.06
CA SER A 109 -8.90 3.40 4.64
C SER A 109 -8.85 4.92 4.79
N PRO A 110 -9.51 5.66 3.88
CA PRO A 110 -9.54 7.11 3.97
C PRO A 110 -10.18 7.53 5.31
N PRO A 111 -9.67 8.62 5.94
CA PRO A 111 -10.25 9.10 7.18
C PRO A 111 -11.72 9.48 6.97
N PRO A 112 -12.57 9.29 8.00
CA PRO A 112 -13.97 9.68 7.90
C PRO A 112 -14.09 11.18 7.65
N ARG A 113 -15.09 11.58 6.86
CA ARG A 113 -15.40 13.00 6.67
C ARG A 113 -15.90 13.58 7.98
N LEU A 114 -15.18 14.56 8.53
CA LEU A 114 -15.61 15.27 9.72
C LEU A 114 -16.70 16.28 9.37
N ASN A 115 -17.72 16.36 10.24
CA ASN A 115 -18.65 17.50 10.24
C ASN A 115 -18.05 18.64 11.09
N VAL A 116 -18.71 19.80 11.12
CA VAL A 116 -18.24 20.98 11.88
C VAL A 116 -17.96 20.65 13.35
N LYS A 117 -18.83 19.85 13.97
CA LYS A 117 -18.65 19.41 15.35
C LYS A 117 -17.38 18.56 15.52
N GLY A 118 -17.18 17.58 14.64
CA GLY A 118 -15.98 16.73 14.67
C GLY A 118 -14.68 17.52 14.46
N MET A 119 -14.73 18.61 13.67
CA MET A 119 -13.59 19.53 13.57
C MET A 119 -13.34 20.28 14.89
N GLN A 120 -14.40 20.79 15.52
CA GLN A 120 -14.31 21.50 16.82
C GLN A 120 -13.79 20.57 17.93
N ASP A 121 -14.33 19.36 18.02
CA ASP A 121 -13.91 18.35 18.98
C ASP A 121 -12.41 18.02 18.82
N LYS A 122 -11.92 17.93 17.57
CA LYS A 122 -10.49 17.68 17.31
C LYS A 122 -9.62 18.88 17.63
N CYS A 123 -10.08 20.11 17.38
CA CYS A 123 -9.40 21.33 17.81
C CYS A 123 -9.26 21.39 19.33
N ASP A 124 -10.31 21.03 20.07
CA ASP A 124 -10.30 20.97 21.54
C ASP A 124 -9.34 19.90 22.07
N GLU A 125 -9.29 18.72 21.43
CA GLU A 125 -8.33 17.66 21.77
C GLU A 125 -6.87 18.14 21.57
N ILE A 126 -6.58 18.74 20.42
CA ILE A 126 -5.24 19.28 20.11
C ILE A 126 -4.88 20.38 21.12
N ARG A 127 -5.83 21.25 21.45
CA ARG A 127 -5.63 22.32 22.43
C ARG A 127 -5.23 21.78 23.80
N GLN A 128 -5.93 20.74 24.26
CA GLN A 128 -5.63 20.08 25.53
C GLN A 128 -4.25 19.41 25.50
N SER A 129 -3.88 18.77 24.39
CA SER A 129 -2.59 18.06 24.28
C SER A 129 -1.37 18.99 24.28
N ILE A 130 -1.50 20.20 23.75
CA ILE A 130 -0.45 21.24 23.78
C ILE A 130 -0.53 22.16 25.00
N GLY A 131 -1.46 21.92 25.92
CA GLY A 131 -1.63 22.70 27.14
C GLY A 131 -2.06 24.15 26.91
N LEU A 132 -2.72 24.46 25.78
CA LEU A 132 -3.20 25.81 25.50
C LEU A 132 -4.44 26.11 26.34
N PRO A 133 -4.38 27.09 27.25
CA PRO A 133 -5.49 27.40 28.14
C PRO A 133 -6.66 28.01 27.34
N LYS A 134 -7.91 27.80 27.77
CA LYS A 134 -9.12 28.24 27.03
C LYS A 134 -9.16 29.76 26.76
N GLU A 135 -8.46 30.53 27.59
CA GLU A 135 -8.40 31.98 27.51
C GLU A 135 -7.45 32.50 26.42
N ALA A 136 -6.56 31.66 25.84
CA ALA A 136 -5.64 32.06 24.77
C ALA A 136 -6.37 32.51 23.47
N GLU A 137 -7.61 32.06 23.26
CA GLU A 137 -8.46 32.49 22.13
C GLU A 137 -8.97 33.93 22.29
N ALA A 138 -8.99 34.46 23.52
CA ALA A 138 -9.38 35.83 23.78
C ALA A 138 -8.28 36.84 23.40
N PHE A 139 -7.06 36.37 23.11
CA PHE A 139 -6.00 37.21 22.59
C PHE A 139 -6.30 37.62 21.14
N ARG A 140 -7.03 38.72 20.98
CA ARG A 140 -7.21 39.40 19.70
C ARG A 140 -6.34 40.66 19.72
N PRO A 141 -5.13 40.66 19.13
CA PRO A 141 -4.40 41.90 18.95
C PRO A 141 -5.27 42.86 18.14
N LYS A 142 -5.29 44.14 18.53
CA LYS A 142 -6.04 45.16 17.80
C LYS A 142 -5.53 45.20 16.36
N LEU A 143 -6.34 44.74 15.43
CA LEU A 143 -6.09 44.93 14.00
C LEU A 143 -6.20 46.43 13.72
N ARG A 144 -5.18 47.00 13.06
CA ARG A 144 -5.19 48.40 12.59
C ARG A 144 -6.10 48.55 11.39
#